data_AF-A0A3P8SQ58-F1
#
_entry.id   AF-A0A3P8SQ58-F1
#
_cell.length_a   1.000
_cell.length_b   1.000
_cell.length_c   1.000
_cell.angle_alpha   90.00
_cell.angle_beta   90.00
_cell.angle_gamma   90.00
#
_symmetry.space_group_name_H-M   'P 1'
#
loop_
_entity.id
_entity.type
_entity.pdbx_description
1 polymer ?
#
loop_
_entity_poly.entity_id
_entity_poly.type
_entity_poly.pdbx_seq_one_letter_code
_entity_poly.pdbx_strand_id
1 'polypeptide(L)'
;IPTLSYTGLQGVDRIVRQLMNGLKQIGLHRCVNILIVADHGNSTATCRQKHYTQHYGSVHHSLCCHNLIIMPFRKDPNDFPEKFPNQSFFNCCKKPDQKIRPYLKANLPKRLHFANSRRIEDVNVLVEPKWLNPGSLTFCSGGNHGYDNDAESMQAMFVGYGPKFLHQTEIEPFGNVELYNLMCDVLEISPTDNNGTHGSMNHVLRKPHHIPTHPAEQSGPAECPLESVNPEDSLGCSCIDLVGIILPTCWRGELEGRVEWNRIELERSWDLFLVSFIYIYIYIYIYIYIYIYIYIYIYIYIYIYIYALHLHNTE
;
A
#
# COMPACT_ATOMS: atom_id res chain seq x y z
N ILE A 1 -11.47 -20.16 14.67
CA ILE A 1 -12.56 -19.52 13.90
C ILE A 1 -13.82 -19.65 14.75
N PRO A 2 -14.56 -18.58 15.09
CA PRO A 2 -15.74 -18.70 15.94
C PRO A 2 -16.78 -19.60 15.26
N THR A 3 -17.46 -20.45 16.02
CA THR A 3 -18.41 -21.47 15.56
C THR A 3 -19.50 -20.96 14.62
N LEU A 4 -19.94 -19.71 14.76
CA LEU A 4 -20.93 -19.04 13.89
C LEU A 4 -20.42 -18.75 12.46
N SER A 5 -19.13 -18.43 12.30
CA SER A 5 -18.54 -18.22 10.98
C SER A 5 -18.35 -19.55 10.24
N TYR A 6 -18.03 -20.61 10.99
CA TYR A 6 -17.86 -21.96 10.43
C TYR A 6 -19.18 -22.52 9.86
N THR A 7 -20.30 -22.38 10.59
CA THR A 7 -21.61 -22.81 10.09
C THR A 7 -22.06 -22.01 8.87
N GLY A 8 -21.75 -20.71 8.82
CA GLY A 8 -22.00 -19.84 7.67
C GLY A 8 -21.23 -20.28 6.43
N LEU A 9 -19.92 -20.50 6.54
CA LEU A 9 -19.08 -20.99 5.44
C LEU A 9 -19.55 -22.34 4.91
N GLN A 10 -19.84 -23.30 5.81
CA GLN A 10 -20.42 -24.58 5.40
C GLN A 10 -21.78 -24.41 4.72
N GLY A 11 -22.59 -23.44 5.15
CA GLY A 11 -23.86 -23.11 4.52
C GLY A 11 -23.69 -22.67 3.07
N VAL A 12 -22.78 -21.72 2.82
CA VAL A 12 -22.49 -21.22 1.47
C VAL A 12 -21.86 -22.31 0.60
N ASP A 13 -20.94 -23.11 1.13
CA ASP A 13 -20.37 -24.27 0.42
C ASP A 13 -21.45 -25.24 -0.05
N ARG A 14 -22.46 -25.54 0.80
CA ARG A 14 -23.59 -26.39 0.42
C ARG A 14 -24.40 -25.79 -0.75
N ILE A 15 -24.57 -24.47 -0.79
CA ILE A 15 -25.29 -23.78 -1.86
C ILE A 15 -24.48 -23.83 -3.16
N VAL A 16 -23.18 -23.57 -3.11
CA VAL A 16 -22.29 -23.71 -4.28
C VAL A 16 -22.32 -25.14 -4.80
N ARG A 17 -22.27 -26.14 -3.91
CA ARG A 17 -22.41 -27.56 -4.27
C ARG A 17 -23.75 -27.85 -4.94
N GLN A 18 -24.85 -27.28 -4.45
CA GLN A 18 -26.17 -27.45 -5.06
C GLN A 18 -26.20 -26.88 -6.50
N LEU A 19 -25.63 -25.69 -6.71
CA LEU A 19 -25.48 -25.09 -8.04
C LEU A 19 -24.68 -26.02 -8.97
N MET A 20 -23.50 -26.47 -8.54
CA MET A 20 -22.63 -27.33 -9.35
C MET A 20 -23.27 -28.68 -9.67
N ASN A 21 -23.99 -29.28 -8.71
CA ASN A 21 -24.74 -30.52 -8.95
C ASN A 21 -25.87 -30.31 -9.96
N GLY A 22 -26.62 -29.21 -9.85
CA GLY A 22 -27.67 -28.85 -10.82
C GLY A 22 -27.10 -28.66 -12.23
N LEU A 23 -26.03 -27.89 -12.37
CA LEU A 23 -25.32 -27.70 -13.65
C LEU A 23 -24.81 -29.03 -14.22
N LYS A 24 -24.37 -29.97 -13.38
CA LYS A 24 -23.94 -31.29 -13.82
C LYS A 24 -25.12 -32.12 -14.34
N GLN A 25 -26.25 -32.10 -13.63
CA GLN A 25 -27.47 -32.84 -14.02
C GLN A 25 -28.01 -32.41 -15.39
N ILE A 26 -27.94 -31.12 -15.71
CA ILE A 26 -28.37 -30.58 -17.02
C ILE A 26 -27.24 -30.53 -18.07
N GLY A 27 -26.07 -31.12 -17.78
CA GLY A 27 -24.96 -31.19 -18.74
C GLY A 27 -24.18 -29.87 -18.97
N LEU A 28 -24.44 -28.82 -18.19
CA LEU A 28 -23.84 -27.49 -18.36
C LEU A 28 -22.59 -27.22 -17.50
N HIS A 29 -22.23 -28.12 -16.58
CA HIS A 29 -21.08 -27.95 -15.69
C HIS A 29 -19.72 -27.75 -16.38
N ARG A 30 -19.59 -28.07 -17.68
CA ARG A 30 -18.38 -27.82 -18.50
C ARG A 30 -18.56 -26.72 -19.55
N CYS A 31 -19.70 -26.04 -19.53
CA CYS A 31 -20.09 -25.01 -20.50
C CYS A 31 -20.13 -23.61 -19.84
N VAL A 32 -20.66 -23.52 -18.62
CA VAL A 32 -20.83 -22.26 -17.91
C VAL A 32 -19.49 -21.76 -17.33
N ASN A 33 -19.27 -20.44 -17.41
CA ASN A 33 -18.22 -19.75 -16.67
C ASN A 33 -18.82 -19.16 -15.38
N ILE A 34 -18.18 -19.43 -14.25
CA ILE A 34 -18.62 -19.05 -12.90
C ILE A 34 -17.49 -18.24 -12.27
N LEU A 35 -17.86 -17.07 -11.74
CA LEU A 35 -17.01 -16.28 -10.86
C LEU A 35 -17.61 -16.33 -9.45
N ILE A 36 -16.86 -16.86 -8.49
CA ILE A 36 -17.20 -16.80 -7.07
C ILE A 36 -16.36 -15.70 -6.45
N VAL A 37 -17.03 -14.67 -5.93
CA VAL A 37 -16.38 -13.47 -5.41
C VAL A 37 -16.93 -13.09 -4.04
N ALA A 38 -16.15 -12.32 -3.28
CA ALA A 38 -16.63 -11.56 -2.13
C ALA A 38 -16.42 -10.07 -2.38
N ASP A 39 -17.21 -9.23 -1.70
CA ASP A 39 -17.07 -7.77 -1.73
C ASP A 39 -15.90 -7.29 -0.88
N HIS A 40 -15.75 -7.85 0.33
CA HIS A 40 -14.67 -7.53 1.26
C HIS A 40 -14.42 -8.66 2.27
N GLY A 41 -13.29 -8.58 2.96
CA GLY A 41 -12.99 -9.41 4.13
C GLY A 41 -13.75 -9.00 5.40
N ASN A 42 -13.27 -9.46 6.55
CA ASN A 42 -13.86 -9.17 7.85
C ASN A 42 -12.79 -9.11 8.95
N SER A 43 -12.96 -8.22 9.91
CA SER A 43 -12.07 -8.07 11.08
C SER A 43 -12.88 -8.09 12.37
N THR A 44 -12.33 -8.68 13.43
CA THR A 44 -13.00 -8.68 14.74
C THR A 44 -12.84 -7.32 15.41
N ALA A 45 -13.94 -6.65 15.71
CA ALA A 45 -13.97 -5.48 16.56
C ALA A 45 -14.30 -5.84 18.00
N THR A 46 -13.76 -5.09 18.97
CA THR A 46 -14.08 -5.25 20.39
C THR A 46 -14.33 -3.91 21.08
N CYS A 47 -15.17 -3.91 22.10
CA CYS A 47 -15.50 -2.68 22.82
C CYS A 47 -14.31 -2.14 23.65
N ARG A 48 -13.25 -2.94 23.84
CA ARG A 48 -11.98 -2.51 24.46
C ARG A 48 -11.12 -1.69 23.51
N GLN A 49 -11.23 -1.93 22.19
CA GLN A 49 -10.46 -1.26 21.14
C GLN A 49 -11.30 -0.14 20.51
N LYS A 50 -11.80 0.76 21.36
CA LYS A 50 -12.51 1.97 20.95
C LYS A 50 -11.68 3.18 21.30
N HIS A 51 -11.53 4.10 20.35
CA HIS A 51 -11.19 5.46 20.72
C HIS A 51 -12.45 6.16 21.25
N TYR A 52 -12.37 6.84 22.39
CA TYR A 52 -13.45 7.68 22.90
C TYR A 52 -13.10 9.16 22.65
N THR A 53 -14.04 9.91 22.09
CA THR A 53 -13.95 11.37 21.92
C THR A 53 -13.94 12.13 23.24
N GLN A 54 -14.53 11.55 24.30
CA GLN A 54 -14.67 12.21 25.61
C GLN A 54 -13.35 12.43 26.35
N HIS A 55 -12.26 11.74 25.99
CA HIS A 55 -10.94 11.99 26.57
C HIS A 55 -10.25 13.26 26.03
N TYR A 56 -10.90 13.99 25.13
CA TYR A 56 -10.37 15.20 24.52
C TYR A 56 -11.06 16.48 25.01
N GLY A 57 -11.50 16.53 26.27
CA GLY A 57 -11.60 17.75 27.10
C GLY A 57 -12.45 18.95 26.63
N SER A 58 -13.18 18.89 25.52
CA SER A 58 -14.07 19.96 25.07
C SER A 58 -15.05 19.46 24.01
N VAL A 59 -16.27 20.01 24.00
CA VAL A 59 -17.32 19.69 23.01
C VAL A 59 -16.84 19.91 21.56
N HIS A 60 -15.87 20.81 21.35
CA HIS A 60 -15.22 21.05 20.06
C HIS A 60 -14.29 19.91 19.58
N HIS A 61 -13.71 19.12 20.48
CA HIS A 61 -12.95 17.92 20.08
C HIS A 61 -13.85 16.72 19.77
N SER A 62 -15.05 16.68 20.36
CA SER A 62 -16.03 15.61 20.12
C SER A 62 -16.52 15.58 18.67
N LEU A 63 -16.48 16.71 17.97
CA LEU A 63 -16.80 16.84 16.55
C LEU A 63 -15.72 16.25 15.62
N CYS A 64 -14.46 16.14 16.08
CA CYS A 64 -13.36 15.65 15.23
C CYS A 64 -13.48 14.16 14.89
N CYS A 65 -14.21 13.37 15.70
CA CYS A 65 -14.28 11.92 15.52
C CYS A 65 -15.72 11.36 15.53
N HIS A 66 -16.76 12.21 15.53
CA HIS A 66 -18.14 11.71 15.59
C HIS A 66 -18.64 11.06 14.28
N ASN A 67 -18.01 11.32 13.13
CA ASN A 67 -18.62 10.99 11.82
C ASN A 67 -17.74 10.15 10.88
N LEU A 68 -16.84 9.32 11.40
CA LEU A 68 -15.74 8.80 10.59
C LEU A 68 -15.59 7.28 10.71
N ILE A 69 -16.64 6.59 10.29
CA ILE A 69 -16.52 5.34 9.53
C ILE A 69 -17.08 5.69 8.15
N ILE A 70 -16.58 5.08 7.08
CA ILE A 70 -17.12 5.22 5.71
C ILE A 70 -18.61 4.81 5.72
N MET A 71 -19.49 5.72 6.13
CA MET A 71 -20.95 5.65 6.07
C MET A 71 -21.48 7.08 6.01
N PRO A 72 -22.37 7.38 5.06
CA PRO A 72 -22.87 8.74 4.83
C PRO A 72 -23.82 9.14 5.95
N PHE A 73 -23.37 9.95 6.90
CA PHE A 73 -24.31 10.71 7.72
C PHE A 73 -24.78 11.93 6.92
N ARG A 74 -26.10 12.03 6.76
CA ARG A 74 -26.73 13.18 6.12
C ARG A 74 -26.41 14.41 6.96
N LYS A 75 -25.60 15.30 6.41
CA LYS A 75 -25.26 16.62 6.96
C LYS A 75 -26.54 17.32 7.41
N ASP A 76 -26.76 17.48 8.72
CA ASP A 76 -27.74 18.47 9.19
C ASP A 76 -27.13 19.85 8.91
N PRO A 77 -27.75 20.70 8.08
CA PRO A 77 -27.21 22.01 7.75
C PRO A 77 -27.04 22.92 8.97
N ASN A 78 -27.72 22.63 10.08
CA ASN A 78 -27.73 23.49 11.27
C ASN A 78 -26.62 23.15 12.28
N ASP A 79 -26.01 21.97 12.21
CA ASP A 79 -25.01 21.50 13.20
C ASP A 79 -23.56 21.74 12.79
N PHE A 80 -23.32 22.19 11.55
CA PHE A 80 -21.97 22.39 11.03
C PHE A 80 -21.75 23.84 10.59
N PRO A 81 -20.83 24.59 11.23
CA PRO A 81 -20.38 25.84 10.65
C PRO A 81 -19.86 25.55 9.24
N GLU A 82 -20.32 26.36 8.29
CA GLU A 82 -20.16 26.23 6.83
C GLU A 82 -18.71 26.00 6.38
N LYS A 83 -17.75 26.28 7.26
CA LYS A 83 -16.33 26.01 7.13
C LYS A 83 -15.81 25.50 8.47
N PHE A 84 -15.57 24.20 8.61
CA PHE A 84 -14.64 23.74 9.65
C PHE A 84 -13.28 24.39 9.34
N PRO A 85 -12.71 25.23 10.22
CA PRO A 85 -11.42 25.82 9.96
C PRO A 85 -10.40 24.69 9.85
N ASN A 86 -9.73 24.57 8.70
CA ASN A 86 -8.71 23.56 8.43
C ASN A 86 -7.65 23.46 9.55
N GLN A 87 -7.39 24.54 10.28
CA GLN A 87 -6.46 24.59 11.41
C GLN A 87 -6.89 23.74 12.62
N SER A 88 -8.18 23.61 12.91
CA SER A 88 -8.67 22.98 14.16
C SER A 88 -8.52 21.45 14.16
N PHE A 89 -8.39 20.86 12.97
CA PHE A 89 -8.31 19.42 12.73
C PHE A 89 -6.96 18.81 13.11
N PHE A 90 -5.87 19.54 12.92
CA PHE A 90 -4.51 19.06 13.22
C PHE A 90 -4.27 18.84 14.72
N ASN A 91 -5.13 19.36 15.59
CA ASN A 91 -5.05 19.17 17.03
C ASN A 91 -5.58 17.79 17.51
N CYS A 92 -6.06 16.92 16.61
CA CYS A 92 -6.59 15.60 16.98
C CYS A 92 -5.49 14.53 17.18
N CYS A 93 -4.24 14.81 16.81
CA CYS A 93 -3.09 13.91 16.92
C CYS A 93 -2.34 14.02 18.27
N LYS A 94 -3.03 13.79 19.40
CA LYS A 94 -2.45 14.06 20.72
C LYS A 94 -1.68 12.90 21.36
N LYS A 95 -1.73 11.70 20.80
CA LYS A 95 -1.08 10.51 21.38
C LYS A 95 -0.19 9.78 20.37
N PRO A 96 1.03 9.36 20.77
CA PRO A 96 1.97 8.69 19.86
C PRO A 96 1.50 7.31 19.39
N ASP A 97 0.59 6.67 20.12
CA ASP A 97 0.08 5.31 19.86
C ASP A 97 -1.36 5.27 19.32
N GLN A 98 -1.88 6.41 18.84
CA GLN A 98 -3.23 6.50 18.31
C GLN A 98 -3.46 5.56 17.11
N LYS A 99 -4.61 4.88 17.09
CA LYS A 99 -5.01 3.89 16.07
C LYS A 99 -5.99 4.45 15.05
N ILE A 100 -6.02 5.78 15.00
CA ILE A 100 -6.79 6.58 14.08
C ILE A 100 -5.86 7.61 13.44
N ARG A 101 -6.04 7.85 12.15
CA ARG A 101 -5.27 8.84 11.38
C ARG A 101 -6.24 9.72 10.61
N PRO A 102 -6.38 10.98 11.01
CA PRO A 102 -7.32 11.89 10.40
C PRO A 102 -6.68 12.54 9.16
N TYR A 103 -7.41 12.59 8.04
CA TYR A 103 -6.98 13.17 6.77
C TYR A 103 -8.01 14.17 6.23
N LEU A 104 -7.53 15.25 5.62
CA LEU A 104 -8.33 15.94 4.61
C LEU A 104 -8.42 15.01 3.38
N LYS A 105 -9.56 14.95 2.71
CA LYS A 105 -9.76 14.02 1.58
C LYS A 105 -8.71 14.18 0.47
N ALA A 106 -8.22 15.41 0.24
CA ALA A 106 -7.17 15.69 -0.73
C ALA A 106 -5.81 15.03 -0.37
N ASN A 107 -5.58 14.80 0.93
CA ASN A 107 -4.34 14.28 1.49
C ASN A 107 -4.41 12.78 1.82
N LEU A 108 -5.54 12.12 1.56
CA LEU A 108 -5.63 10.66 1.65
C LEU A 108 -4.62 9.99 0.70
N PRO A 109 -4.09 8.80 1.06
CA PRO A 109 -3.27 8.01 0.16
C PRO A 109 -3.94 7.85 -1.21
N LYS A 110 -3.25 8.24 -2.28
CA LYS A 110 -3.84 8.30 -3.63
C LYS A 110 -4.32 6.94 -4.13
N ARG A 111 -3.69 5.84 -3.69
CA ARG A 111 -4.10 4.46 -3.98
C ARG A 111 -5.55 4.14 -3.58
N LEU A 112 -6.14 4.89 -2.64
CA LEU A 112 -7.54 4.69 -2.24
C LEU A 112 -8.53 5.25 -3.27
N HIS A 113 -8.09 6.17 -4.14
CA HIS A 113 -8.94 6.90 -5.08
C HIS A 113 -10.21 7.50 -4.46
N PHE A 114 -10.16 7.84 -3.16
CA PHE A 114 -11.32 8.21 -2.33
C PHE A 114 -11.36 9.71 -2.01
N ALA A 115 -11.44 10.55 -3.05
CA ALA A 115 -11.48 12.02 -2.86
C ALA A 115 -12.35 12.77 -3.87
N ASN A 116 -12.48 12.27 -5.10
CA ASN A 116 -13.13 12.98 -6.21
C ASN A 116 -14.66 12.75 -6.23
N SER A 117 -15.34 13.14 -5.15
CA SER A 117 -16.81 13.14 -5.10
C SER A 117 -17.31 14.11 -4.04
N ARG A 118 -18.38 14.84 -4.34
CA ARG A 118 -19.07 15.69 -3.35
C ARG A 118 -19.70 14.91 -2.20
N ARG A 119 -19.89 13.59 -2.37
CA ARG A 119 -20.43 12.69 -1.35
C ARG A 119 -19.36 12.21 -0.37
N ILE A 120 -18.08 12.48 -0.66
CA ILE A 120 -16.97 12.20 0.26
C ILE A 120 -16.71 13.48 1.05
N GLU A 121 -16.88 13.37 2.36
CA GLU A 121 -16.66 14.45 3.32
C GLU A 121 -15.23 14.97 3.25
N ASP A 122 -15.04 16.25 3.55
CA ASP A 122 -13.72 16.89 3.48
C ASP A 122 -12.73 16.30 4.49
N VAL A 123 -13.25 15.73 5.58
CA VAL A 123 -12.50 15.08 6.65
C VAL A 123 -12.80 13.59 6.62
N ASN A 124 -11.75 12.76 6.68
CA ASN A 124 -11.80 11.30 6.69
C ASN A 124 -10.89 10.77 7.81
N VAL A 125 -11.18 9.59 8.37
CA VAL A 125 -10.32 8.95 9.38
C VAL A 125 -10.05 7.52 8.94
N LEU A 126 -8.77 7.21 8.79
CA LEU A 126 -8.32 5.83 8.65
C LEU A 126 -8.17 5.23 10.05
N VAL A 127 -8.81 4.10 10.27
CA VAL A 127 -8.81 3.36 11.53
C VAL A 127 -8.02 2.07 11.33
N GLU A 128 -7.13 1.72 12.25
CA GLU A 128 -6.43 0.44 12.18
C GLU A 128 -7.44 -0.72 12.38
N PRO A 129 -7.26 -1.87 11.70
CA PRO A 129 -8.12 -3.03 11.91
C PRO A 129 -8.28 -3.41 13.39
N LYS A 130 -9.45 -3.94 13.75
CA LYS A 130 -9.88 -4.25 15.12
C LYS A 130 -10.22 -3.05 16.00
N TRP A 131 -9.88 -1.83 15.58
CA TRP A 131 -10.27 -0.60 16.27
C TRP A 131 -11.57 -0.03 15.72
N LEU A 132 -12.28 0.71 16.56
CA LEU A 132 -13.52 1.39 16.21
C LEU A 132 -13.39 2.89 16.41
N ASN A 133 -13.99 3.64 15.48
CA ASN A 133 -14.15 5.08 15.63
C ASN A 133 -15.25 5.40 16.67
N PRO A 134 -15.06 6.42 17.53
CA PRO A 134 -15.99 6.83 18.61
C PRO A 134 -17.44 7.12 18.24
N GLY A 135 -17.77 7.37 16.96
CA GLY A 135 -19.11 7.79 16.53
C GLY A 135 -20.17 6.68 16.39
N SER A 136 -19.78 5.41 16.37
CA SER A 136 -20.71 4.29 16.14
C SER A 136 -20.94 3.49 17.43
N LEU A 137 -22.07 3.71 18.10
CA LEU A 137 -22.35 3.16 19.44
C LEU A 137 -23.70 2.47 19.58
N THR A 138 -24.05 1.58 18.65
CA THR A 138 -24.99 0.49 18.94
C THR A 138 -24.34 -0.88 18.90
N PHE A 139 -23.28 -1.07 18.09
CA PHE A 139 -22.54 -2.34 17.99
C PHE A 139 -21.03 -2.09 18.08
N CYS A 140 -20.37 -2.75 19.04
CA CYS A 140 -18.95 -2.58 19.26
C CYS A 140 -18.13 -3.85 19.41
N SER A 141 -18.78 -4.99 19.21
CA SER A 141 -18.18 -6.30 19.28
C SER A 141 -18.75 -7.14 18.15
N GLY A 142 -17.91 -8.00 17.57
CA GLY A 142 -18.29 -8.85 16.44
C GLY A 142 -17.43 -8.60 15.20
N GLY A 143 -17.93 -9.01 14.04
CA GLY A 143 -17.29 -8.72 12.76
C GLY A 143 -17.52 -7.28 12.33
N ASN A 144 -16.51 -6.66 11.72
CA ASN A 144 -16.56 -5.34 11.13
C ASN A 144 -15.63 -5.24 9.92
N HIS A 145 -15.93 -4.30 9.02
CA HIS A 145 -15.21 -4.11 7.77
C HIS A 145 -15.25 -2.62 7.35
N GLY A 146 -14.66 -2.28 6.20
CA GLY A 146 -14.51 -0.89 5.75
C GLY A 146 -13.25 -0.20 6.25
N TYR A 147 -12.28 -0.98 6.74
CA TYR A 147 -10.92 -0.52 7.00
C TYR A 147 -10.15 -0.31 5.69
N ASP A 148 -8.86 0.04 5.81
CA ASP A 148 -7.94 0.11 4.67
C ASP A 148 -8.01 -1.17 3.82
N ASN A 149 -8.19 -1.01 2.51
CA ASN A 149 -8.33 -2.13 1.57
C ASN A 149 -7.03 -2.94 1.40
N ASP A 150 -5.88 -2.41 1.80
CA ASP A 150 -4.61 -3.14 1.80
C ASP A 150 -4.44 -4.00 3.07
N ALA A 151 -5.34 -3.88 4.06
CA ALA A 151 -5.28 -4.72 5.25
C ALA A 151 -5.60 -6.17 4.89
N GLU A 152 -4.79 -7.12 5.38
CA GLU A 152 -4.96 -8.56 5.14
C GLU A 152 -6.38 -9.04 5.49
N SER A 153 -6.95 -8.56 6.60
CA SER A 153 -8.31 -8.93 7.00
C SER A 153 -9.41 -8.41 6.08
N MET A 154 -9.13 -7.46 5.19
CA MET A 154 -10.09 -6.87 4.24
C MET A 154 -10.01 -7.48 2.84
N GLN A 155 -9.03 -8.35 2.58
CA GLN A 155 -8.92 -9.04 1.30
C GLN A 155 -10.13 -9.94 1.05
N ALA A 156 -10.57 -9.99 -0.21
CA ALA A 156 -11.76 -10.71 -0.65
C ALA A 156 -11.39 -11.98 -1.42
N MET A 157 -12.35 -12.91 -1.51
CA MET A 157 -12.20 -14.15 -2.27
C MET A 157 -12.44 -13.92 -3.76
N PHE A 158 -11.70 -14.64 -4.61
CA PHE A 158 -11.96 -14.79 -6.04
C PHE A 158 -11.70 -16.24 -6.48
N VAL A 159 -12.63 -16.84 -7.22
CA VAL A 159 -12.46 -18.13 -7.91
C VAL A 159 -13.11 -18.05 -9.29
N GLY A 160 -12.32 -18.29 -10.34
CA GLY A 160 -12.82 -18.46 -11.71
C GLY A 160 -12.91 -19.95 -12.08
N TYR A 161 -14.06 -20.40 -12.53
CA TYR A 161 -14.28 -21.77 -13.00
C TYR A 161 -15.03 -21.79 -14.33
N GLY A 162 -14.57 -22.57 -15.29
CA GLY A 162 -15.28 -22.76 -16.56
C GLY A 162 -14.34 -22.96 -17.75
N PRO A 163 -14.89 -23.12 -18.95
CA PRO A 163 -14.10 -23.35 -20.17
C PRO A 163 -13.21 -22.16 -20.56
N LYS A 164 -13.50 -20.93 -20.12
CA LYS A 164 -12.69 -19.74 -20.44
C LYS A 164 -11.47 -19.57 -19.52
N PHE A 165 -11.51 -20.11 -18.31
CA PHE A 165 -10.45 -19.94 -17.30
C PHE A 165 -9.41 -21.06 -17.36
N LEU A 166 -8.15 -20.74 -17.04
CA LEU A 166 -7.12 -21.74 -16.81
C LEU A 166 -7.51 -22.69 -15.67
N HIS A 167 -6.99 -23.91 -15.70
CA HIS A 167 -7.29 -24.94 -14.71
C HIS A 167 -6.15 -25.06 -13.71
N GLN A 168 -6.49 -25.21 -12.42
CA GLN A 168 -5.52 -25.39 -11.32
C GLN A 168 -4.43 -24.31 -11.33
N THR A 169 -4.83 -23.05 -11.49
CA THR A 169 -3.93 -21.92 -11.54
C THR A 169 -4.21 -21.00 -10.36
N GLU A 170 -3.18 -20.78 -9.55
CA GLU A 170 -3.15 -19.73 -8.54
C GLU A 170 -2.56 -18.46 -9.17
N ILE A 171 -3.12 -17.30 -8.81
CA ILE A 171 -2.74 -16.01 -9.38
C ILE A 171 -2.43 -15.04 -8.25
N GLU A 172 -1.61 -14.04 -8.55
CA GLU A 172 -1.31 -12.96 -7.61
C GLU A 172 -2.55 -12.11 -7.31
N PRO A 173 -2.60 -11.42 -6.16
CA PRO A 173 -3.68 -10.51 -5.81
C PRO A 173 -3.88 -9.41 -6.86
N PHE A 174 -5.13 -9.03 -7.09
CA PHE A 174 -5.51 -7.99 -8.03
C PHE A 174 -6.68 -7.16 -7.47
N GLY A 175 -6.90 -5.96 -8.02
CA GLY A 175 -8.02 -5.10 -7.62
C GLY A 175 -9.34 -5.59 -8.21
N ASN A 176 -10.42 -5.60 -7.42
CA ASN A 176 -11.74 -6.03 -7.91
C ASN A 176 -12.31 -5.15 -9.04
N VAL A 177 -11.75 -3.95 -9.25
CA VAL A 177 -12.05 -3.07 -10.41
C VAL A 177 -11.74 -3.74 -11.75
N GLU A 178 -10.83 -4.73 -11.77
CA GLU A 178 -10.46 -5.48 -12.98
C GLU A 178 -11.54 -6.50 -13.40
N LEU A 179 -12.46 -6.87 -12.50
CA LEU A 179 -13.49 -7.89 -12.75
C LEU A 179 -14.43 -7.50 -13.88
N TYR A 180 -14.70 -6.19 -14.08
CA TYR A 180 -15.59 -5.73 -15.13
C TYR A 180 -15.04 -6.08 -16.52
N ASN A 181 -13.77 -5.73 -16.79
CA ASN A 181 -13.12 -6.07 -18.05
C ASN A 181 -13.03 -7.60 -18.24
N LEU A 182 -12.70 -8.34 -17.17
CA LEU A 182 -12.68 -9.81 -17.20
C LEU A 182 -14.04 -10.40 -17.59
N MET A 183 -15.15 -9.90 -17.02
CA MET A 183 -16.49 -10.35 -17.37
C MET A 183 -16.83 -10.03 -18.83
N CYS A 184 -16.46 -8.84 -19.32
CA CYS A 184 -16.62 -8.47 -20.73
C CYS A 184 -15.84 -9.42 -21.65
N ASP A 185 -14.60 -9.77 -21.32
CA ASP A 185 -13.78 -10.70 -22.11
C ASP A 185 -14.33 -12.13 -22.10
N VAL A 186 -14.86 -12.59 -20.96
CA VAL A 186 -15.51 -13.91 -20.84
C VAL A 186 -16.79 -13.98 -21.68
N LEU A 187 -17.52 -12.87 -21.77
CA LEU A 187 -18.72 -12.71 -22.61
C LEU A 187 -18.41 -12.34 -24.07
N GLU A 188 -17.15 -12.05 -24.38
CA GLU A 188 -16.69 -11.57 -25.71
C GLU A 188 -17.42 -10.29 -26.18
N ILE A 189 -17.60 -9.34 -25.25
CA ILE A 189 -18.20 -8.02 -25.53
C ILE A 189 -17.22 -6.90 -25.22
N SER A 190 -17.41 -5.74 -25.85
CA SER A 190 -16.61 -4.55 -25.56
C SER A 190 -17.00 -3.92 -24.22
N PRO A 191 -16.05 -3.65 -23.31
CA PRO A 191 -16.30 -2.91 -22.07
C PRO A 191 -16.55 -1.43 -22.36
N THR A 192 -17.30 -0.75 -21.49
CA THR A 192 -17.35 0.72 -21.45
C THR A 192 -16.23 1.29 -20.59
N ASP A 193 -16.01 2.61 -20.66
CA ASP A 193 -15.00 3.31 -19.86
C ASP A 193 -15.10 2.96 -18.36
N ASN A 194 -13.99 2.53 -17.78
CA ASN A 194 -13.87 2.11 -16.40
C ASN A 194 -12.43 2.29 -15.90
N ASN A 195 -12.18 2.00 -14.62
CA ASN A 195 -10.86 2.20 -14.01
C ASN A 195 -9.96 0.95 -14.02
N GLY A 196 -10.45 -0.20 -14.51
CA GLY A 196 -9.63 -1.40 -14.68
C GLY A 196 -8.70 -1.28 -15.88
N THR A 197 -7.55 -1.94 -15.80
CA THR A 197 -6.58 -2.01 -16.90
C THR A 197 -6.91 -3.18 -17.81
N HIS A 198 -7.62 -2.93 -18.93
CA HIS A 198 -8.06 -3.99 -19.84
C HIS A 198 -6.88 -4.82 -20.37
N GLY A 199 -6.92 -6.13 -20.13
CA GLY A 199 -5.84 -7.07 -20.45
C GLY A 199 -4.94 -7.46 -19.26
N SER A 200 -5.01 -6.77 -18.12
CA SER A 200 -4.28 -7.12 -16.89
C SER A 200 -4.56 -8.57 -16.43
N MET A 201 -5.80 -9.01 -16.60
CA MET A 201 -6.30 -10.34 -16.21
C MET A 201 -6.20 -11.40 -17.32
N ASN A 202 -5.50 -11.13 -18.42
CA ASN A 202 -5.35 -12.08 -19.53
C ASN A 202 -4.71 -13.40 -19.10
N HIS A 203 -3.81 -13.36 -18.11
CA HIS A 203 -3.13 -14.52 -17.56
C HIS A 203 -4.07 -15.49 -16.82
N VAL A 204 -5.33 -15.14 -16.58
CA VAL A 204 -6.35 -16.03 -15.98
C VAL A 204 -7.15 -16.78 -17.06
N LEU A 205 -7.13 -16.31 -18.30
CA LEU A 205 -7.92 -16.85 -19.42
C LEU A 205 -7.11 -17.83 -20.27
N ARG A 206 -7.74 -18.90 -20.75
CA ARG A 206 -7.10 -19.85 -21.69
C ARG A 206 -6.78 -19.21 -23.04
N LYS A 207 -7.68 -18.34 -23.49
CA LYS A 207 -7.57 -17.58 -24.73
C LYS A 207 -8.08 -16.17 -24.46
N PRO A 208 -7.19 -15.19 -24.32
CA PRO A 208 -7.57 -13.78 -24.17
C PRO A 208 -8.43 -13.30 -25.34
N HIS A 209 -9.49 -12.55 -25.04
CA HIS A 209 -10.32 -11.88 -26.05
C HIS A 209 -9.68 -10.57 -26.52
N HIS A 210 -9.08 -9.84 -25.59
CA HIS A 210 -8.38 -8.57 -25.84
C HIS A 210 -6.86 -8.74 -25.74
N ILE A 211 -6.12 -8.13 -26.67
CA ILE A 211 -4.66 -8.04 -26.65
C ILE A 211 -4.30 -6.57 -26.43
N PRO A 212 -3.79 -6.19 -25.24
CA PRO A 212 -3.47 -4.80 -24.96
C PRO A 212 -2.25 -4.35 -25.75
N THR A 213 -2.23 -3.07 -26.11
CA THR A 213 -1.09 -2.38 -26.73
C THR A 213 -0.68 -1.21 -25.86
N HIS A 214 0.60 -0.86 -25.86
CA HIS A 214 1.05 0.35 -25.18
C HIS A 214 0.38 1.59 -25.79
N PRO A 215 -0.01 2.58 -24.97
CA PRO A 215 -0.54 3.83 -25.48
C PRO A 215 0.54 4.56 -26.30
N ALA A 216 0.14 5.15 -27.43
CA ALA A 216 1.05 5.93 -28.25
C ALA A 216 1.49 7.20 -27.51
N GLU A 217 2.78 7.52 -27.58
CA GLU A 217 3.34 8.78 -27.10
C GLU A 217 2.69 9.95 -27.84
N GLN A 218 2.18 10.93 -27.10
CA GLN A 218 1.49 12.09 -27.67
C GLN A 218 2.46 13.21 -28.06
N SER A 219 3.59 13.30 -27.35
CA SER A 219 4.60 14.34 -27.54
C SER A 219 5.98 13.70 -27.42
N GLY A 220 6.80 13.84 -28.46
CA GLY A 220 8.18 13.37 -28.43
C GLY A 220 9.08 14.26 -27.55
N PRO A 221 10.28 13.77 -27.20
CA PRO A 221 11.26 14.54 -26.44
C PRO A 221 11.69 15.78 -27.21
N ALA A 222 11.75 16.92 -26.51
CA ALA A 222 12.36 18.12 -27.07
C ALA A 222 13.89 17.97 -27.09
N GLU A 223 14.52 18.52 -28.13
CA GLU A 223 15.97 18.66 -28.15
C GLU A 223 16.38 19.85 -27.27
N CYS A 224 17.26 19.62 -26.29
CA CYS A 224 17.86 20.66 -25.46
C CYS A 224 19.36 20.75 -25.79
N PRO A 225 19.75 21.38 -26.91
CA PRO A 225 21.16 21.58 -27.23
C PRO A 225 21.81 22.47 -26.18
N LEU A 226 23.05 22.17 -25.82
CA LEU A 226 23.83 23.02 -24.94
C LEU A 226 24.26 24.27 -25.70
N GLU A 227 23.57 25.39 -25.47
CA GLU A 227 23.91 26.68 -26.09
C GLU A 227 25.07 27.39 -25.38
N SER A 228 25.13 27.28 -24.04
CA SER A 228 26.18 27.88 -23.23
C SER A 228 26.54 27.00 -22.03
N VAL A 229 27.83 26.96 -21.69
CA VAL A 229 28.35 26.31 -20.47
C VAL A 229 28.19 27.21 -19.25
N ASN A 230 28.10 28.53 -19.47
CA ASN A 230 27.89 29.51 -18.42
C ASN A 230 26.40 29.86 -18.36
N PRO A 231 25.75 29.76 -17.20
CA PRO A 231 24.36 30.16 -17.06
C PRO A 231 24.24 31.68 -17.29
N GLU A 232 23.27 32.10 -18.10
CA GLU A 232 23.02 33.53 -18.35
C GLU A 232 22.52 34.26 -17.10
N ASP A 233 21.78 33.54 -16.24
CA ASP A 233 21.29 34.03 -14.96
C ASP A 233 21.89 33.19 -13.83
N SER A 234 22.45 33.85 -12.83
CA SER A 234 23.00 33.20 -11.63
C SER A 234 21.92 32.66 -10.70
N LEU A 235 20.64 32.95 -10.96
CA LEU A 235 19.47 32.56 -10.18
C LEU A 235 19.56 32.98 -8.70
N GLY A 236 20.44 33.93 -8.37
CA GLY A 236 20.75 34.32 -7.00
C GLY A 236 21.44 33.23 -6.17
N CYS A 237 21.97 32.18 -6.80
CA CYS A 237 22.67 31.09 -6.14
C CYS A 237 24.16 31.43 -5.95
N SER A 238 24.72 31.03 -4.80
CA SER A 238 26.17 31.11 -4.54
C SER A 238 26.72 29.73 -4.24
N CYS A 239 27.64 29.25 -5.08
CA CYS A 239 28.33 27.98 -4.89
C CYS A 239 29.76 28.25 -4.39
N ILE A 240 29.96 28.15 -3.08
CA ILE A 240 31.17 28.59 -2.37
C ILE A 240 32.44 27.91 -2.89
N ASP A 241 32.34 26.66 -3.36
CA ASP A 241 33.48 25.89 -3.87
C ASP A 241 33.90 26.27 -5.31
N LEU A 242 33.00 26.89 -6.08
CA LEU A 242 33.29 27.40 -7.43
C LEU A 242 33.83 28.84 -7.43
N VAL A 243 33.67 29.58 -6.32
CA VAL A 243 34.21 30.95 -6.14
C VAL A 243 35.72 30.92 -5.76
N GLY A 244 36.31 29.75 -5.58
CA GLY A 244 37.66 29.54 -5.05
C GLY A 244 38.85 29.57 -6.03
N ILE A 245 38.72 30.09 -7.26
CA ILE A 245 39.88 30.36 -8.14
C ILE A 245 39.75 31.74 -8.79
N ILE A 246 39.54 32.76 -7.97
CA ILE A 246 39.96 34.12 -8.32
C ILE A 246 40.90 34.55 -7.22
N LEU A 247 42.20 34.51 -7.49
CA LEU A 247 43.23 35.12 -6.64
C LEU A 247 42.85 36.60 -6.45
N PRO A 248 42.50 37.07 -5.23
CA PRO A 248 42.28 38.48 -5.02
C PRO A 248 43.64 39.16 -4.96
N THR A 249 43.97 39.96 -5.97
CA THR A 249 45.03 40.96 -5.92
C THR A 249 44.64 42.07 -4.95
N CYS A 250 44.72 41.82 -3.64
CA CYS A 250 44.83 42.89 -2.65
C CYS A 250 45.29 42.36 -1.29
N TRP A 251 46.60 42.14 -1.14
CA TRP A 251 47.27 42.18 0.17
C TRP A 251 48.60 42.91 0.00
N ARG A 252 48.60 44.20 0.32
CA ARG A 252 49.79 44.95 0.71
C ARG A 252 49.46 45.63 2.04
N GLY A 253 49.95 45.07 3.14
CA GLY A 253 49.78 45.64 4.48
C GLY A 253 49.94 44.60 5.59
N GLU A 254 51.19 44.43 6.02
CA GLU A 254 51.65 44.09 7.39
C GLU A 254 51.12 42.83 8.12
N LEU A 255 52.06 41.88 8.20
CA LEU A 255 52.32 40.88 9.24
C LEU A 255 51.68 41.14 10.63
N GLU A 256 50.94 40.15 11.13
CA GLU A 256 51.24 39.44 12.39
C GLU A 256 50.18 38.35 12.65
N GLY A 257 50.60 37.08 12.73
CA GLY A 257 49.72 35.97 13.13
C GLY A 257 49.94 34.67 12.36
N ARG A 258 50.97 33.93 12.73
CA ARG A 258 51.28 32.57 12.24
C ARG A 258 50.18 31.59 12.67
N VAL A 259 49.47 30.98 11.71
CA VAL A 259 48.83 29.67 11.88
C VAL A 259 49.40 28.74 10.81
N GLU A 260 50.47 28.02 11.16
CA GLU A 260 50.98 26.89 10.38
C GLU A 260 49.99 25.73 10.56
N TRP A 261 49.19 25.42 9.54
CA TRP A 261 48.53 24.12 9.46
C TRP A 261 49.60 23.07 9.17
N ASN A 262 49.98 22.33 10.22
CA ASN A 262 50.94 21.25 10.11
C ASN A 262 50.40 20.15 9.18
N ARG A 263 51.26 19.67 8.27
CA ARG A 263 51.06 18.54 7.33
C ARG A 263 50.49 17.24 7.97
N ILE A 264 50.48 17.15 9.30
CA ILE A 264 50.05 16.01 10.11
C ILE A 264 48.52 15.88 10.18
N GLU A 265 47.74 16.95 10.05
CA GLU A 265 46.27 16.89 10.19
C GLU A 265 45.54 16.43 8.93
N LEU A 266 46.10 16.68 7.74
CA LEU A 266 45.56 16.17 6.49
C LEU A 266 45.73 14.65 6.37
N GLU A 267 46.87 14.08 6.78
CA GLU A 267 47.09 12.62 6.74
C GLU A 267 46.14 11.85 7.67
N ARG A 268 45.84 12.36 8.88
CA ARG A 268 44.87 11.71 9.80
C ARG A 268 43.44 11.64 9.28
N SER A 269 43.02 12.57 8.42
CA SER A 269 41.67 12.58 7.86
C SER A 269 41.47 11.49 6.79
N TRP A 270 42.51 11.17 6.02
CA TRP A 270 42.45 10.11 5.01
C TRP A 270 42.46 8.72 5.65
N ASP A 271 43.20 8.55 6.75
CA ASP A 271 43.25 7.28 7.50
C ASP A 271 41.90 6.92 8.13
N LEU A 272 41.20 7.89 8.73
CA LEU A 272 39.87 7.66 9.31
C LEU A 272 38.82 7.30 8.24
N PHE A 273 38.93 7.90 7.05
CA PHE A 273 38.03 7.62 5.94
C PHE A 273 38.25 6.20 5.40
N LEU A 274 39.50 5.79 5.18
CA LEU A 274 39.83 4.44 4.71
C LEU A 274 39.43 3.34 5.70
N VAL A 275 39.66 3.55 7.00
CA VAL A 275 39.27 2.59 8.05
C VAL A 275 37.75 2.40 8.09
N SER A 276 36.97 3.46 7.86
CA SER A 276 35.50 3.37 7.85
C SER A 276 34.96 2.52 6.68
N PHE A 277 35.55 2.64 5.48
CA PHE A 277 35.16 1.84 4.33
C PHE A 277 35.52 0.37 4.49
N ILE A 278 36.71 0.07 5.04
CA ILE A 278 37.12 -1.30 5.34
C ILE A 278 36.19 -1.93 6.38
N TYR A 279 35.79 -1.18 7.41
CA TYR A 279 34.88 -1.68 8.43
C TYR A 279 33.48 -2.00 7.87
N ILE A 280 32.92 -1.11 7.03
CA ILE A 280 31.64 -1.33 6.37
C ILE A 280 31.71 -2.55 5.44
N TYR A 281 32.80 -2.69 4.67
CA TYR A 281 33.00 -3.81 3.77
C TYR A 281 33.07 -5.16 4.52
N ILE A 282 33.86 -5.22 5.60
CA ILE A 282 33.95 -6.41 6.47
C ILE A 282 32.59 -6.74 7.08
N TYR A 283 31.86 -5.73 7.57
CA TYR A 283 30.54 -5.93 8.17
C TYR A 283 29.53 -6.53 7.19
N ILE A 284 29.47 -6.00 5.97
CA ILE A 284 28.61 -6.52 4.90
C ILE A 284 28.99 -7.96 4.56
N TYR A 285 30.28 -8.26 4.42
CA TYR A 285 30.76 -9.59 4.09
C TYR A 285 30.40 -10.63 5.16
N ILE A 286 30.57 -10.29 6.45
CA ILE A 286 30.19 -11.16 7.57
C ILE A 286 28.69 -11.44 7.55
N TYR A 287 27.86 -10.41 7.32
CA TYR A 287 26.40 -10.58 7.25
C TYR A 287 25.97 -11.50 6.12
N ILE A 288 26.53 -11.32 4.92
CA ILE A 288 26.26 -12.19 3.78
C ILE A 288 26.68 -13.63 4.08
N TYR A 289 27.86 -13.83 4.66
CA TYR A 289 28.36 -15.16 5.01
C TYR A 289 27.46 -15.87 6.04
N ILE A 290 27.06 -15.17 7.11
CA ILE A 290 26.13 -15.71 8.13
C ILE A 290 24.79 -16.07 7.50
N TYR A 291 24.25 -15.19 6.65
CA TYR A 291 22.98 -15.42 5.98
C TYR A 291 23.01 -16.67 5.09
N ILE A 292 24.05 -16.81 4.25
CA ILE A 292 24.24 -17.98 3.38
C ILE A 292 24.40 -19.26 4.22
N TYR A 293 25.18 -19.21 5.29
CA TYR A 293 25.40 -20.37 6.17
C TYR A 293 24.10 -20.85 6.83
N ILE A 294 23.30 -19.94 7.39
CA ILE A 294 22.00 -20.25 7.99
C ILE A 294 21.06 -20.84 6.94
N TYR A 295 21.03 -20.26 5.74
CA TYR A 295 20.16 -20.74 4.66
C TYR A 295 20.52 -22.18 4.23
N ILE A 296 21.81 -22.46 4.02
CA ILE A 296 22.29 -23.81 3.67
C ILE A 296 21.98 -24.80 4.79
N TYR A 297 22.19 -24.41 6.05
CA TYR A 297 21.90 -25.28 7.21
C TYR A 297 20.41 -25.64 7.28
N ILE A 298 19.52 -24.66 7.15
CA ILE A 298 18.06 -24.88 7.14
C ILE A 298 17.67 -25.80 5.98
N TYR A 299 18.21 -25.55 4.78
CA TYR A 299 17.92 -26.35 3.60
C TYR A 299 18.32 -27.83 3.78
N ILE A 300 19.54 -28.08 4.28
CA ILE A 300 20.04 -29.44 4.57
C ILE A 300 19.17 -30.10 5.64
N TYR A 301 18.82 -29.37 6.71
CA TYR A 301 17.97 -29.89 7.78
C TYR A 301 16.59 -30.33 7.26
N ILE A 302 15.93 -29.48 6.47
CA ILE A 302 14.63 -29.79 5.85
C ILE A 302 14.75 -31.00 4.93
N TYR A 303 15.80 -31.05 4.10
CA TYR A 303 16.03 -32.17 3.19
C TYR A 303 16.21 -33.51 3.93
N ILE A 304 17.05 -33.53 4.98
CA ILE A 304 17.25 -34.71 5.82
C ILE A 304 15.95 -35.11 6.52
N TYR A 305 15.19 -34.14 7.04
CA TYR A 305 13.90 -34.40 7.69
C TYR A 305 12.90 -35.05 6.74
N ILE A 306 12.74 -34.52 5.53
CA ILE A 306 11.85 -35.08 4.49
C ILE A 306 12.32 -36.48 4.09
N TYR A 307 13.62 -36.68 3.90
CA TYR A 307 14.18 -37.97 3.51
C TYR A 307 13.97 -39.05 4.60
N ALA A 308 14.18 -38.69 5.88
CA ALA A 308 13.92 -39.58 7.00
C ALA A 308 12.43 -39.92 7.15
N LEU A 309 11.55 -38.94 6.94
CA LEU A 309 10.10 -39.15 6.95
C LEU A 309 9.65 -40.06 5.80
N HIS A 310 10.29 -39.96 4.63
CA HIS A 310 10.02 -40.83 3.50
C HIS A 310 10.42 -42.28 3.79
N LEU A 311 11.63 -42.51 4.33
CA LEU A 311 12.11 -43.84 4.70
C LEU A 311 11.22 -44.52 5.75
N HIS A 312 10.77 -43.78 6.77
CA HIS A 312 9.89 -44.33 7.81
C HIS A 312 8.49 -44.71 7.29
N ASN A 313 8.03 -44.12 6.18
CA ASN A 313 6.75 -44.46 5.57
C ASN A 313 6.84 -45.60 4.54
N THR A 314 8.05 -46.14 4.29
CA THR A 314 8.30 -47.20 3.30
C THR A 314 8.74 -48.55 3.91
N GLU A 315 8.79 -48.67 5.24
CA GLU A 315 8.90 -49.93 6.00
C GLU A 315 7.54 -50.35 6.59
#